data_AF-A0A916CNW9-F1
#
_entry.id   AF-A0A916CNW9-F1
#
_cell.length_a   1.000
_cell.length_b   1.000
_cell.length_c   1.000
_cell.angle_alpha   90.00
_cell.angle_beta   90.00
_cell.angle_gamma   90.00
#
_symmetry.space_group_name_H-M   'P 1'
#
loop_
_entity.id
_entity.type
_entity.pdbx_description
1 polymer ?
#
loop_
_entity_poly.entity_id
_entity_poly.type
_entity_poly.pdbx_seq_one_letter_code
_entity_poly.pdbx_strand_id
1 'polypeptide(L)'
;MLTVDALAVRGIIAEGLEAGAVGIINEIRVREAFFAGTWDIRIADLDMDSLARMELSMAIEIALGVSLAASDFDRYATLGELVDMLVERTNA
;
A
#
# COMPACT_ATOMS: atom_id res chain seq x y z
N MET A 1 -16.07 -16.83 1.79
CA MET A 1 -14.82 -16.04 1.74
C MET A 1 -15.22 -14.67 1.25
N LEU A 2 -15.00 -13.60 2.02
CA LEU A 2 -15.21 -12.24 1.51
C LEU A 2 -14.09 -11.97 0.52
N THR A 3 -14.44 -11.60 -0.71
CA THR A 3 -13.47 -11.20 -1.74
C THR A 3 -12.85 -9.87 -1.30
N VAL A 4 -11.52 -9.79 -1.29
CA VAL A 4 -10.83 -8.54 -0.97
C VAL A 4 -10.79 -7.70 -2.24
N ASP A 5 -11.36 -6.49 -2.18
CA ASP A 5 -11.36 -5.55 -3.30
C ASP A 5 -10.23 -4.51 -3.18
N ALA A 6 -10.00 -3.77 -4.27
CA ALA A 6 -8.95 -2.77 -4.34
C ALA A 6 -9.14 -1.63 -3.32
N LEU A 7 -10.39 -1.30 -2.94
CA LEU A 7 -10.67 -0.24 -1.97
C LEU A 7 -10.20 -0.66 -0.57
N ALA A 8 -10.46 -1.90 -0.18
CA ALA A 8 -9.98 -2.46 1.08
C ALA A 8 -8.45 -2.48 1.14
N VAL A 9 -7.77 -2.94 0.08
CA VAL A 9 -6.30 -2.94 0.00
C VAL A 9 -5.73 -1.52 0.10
N ARG A 10 -6.33 -0.55 -0.60
CA ARG A 10 -5.94 0.87 -0.50
C ARG A 10 -6.09 1.41 0.92
N GLY A 11 -7.13 1.01 1.64
CA GLY A 11 -7.30 1.35 3.07
C GLY A 11 -6.12 0.88 3.92
N ILE A 12 -5.76 -0.40 3.78
CA ILE A 12 -4.65 -1.01 4.51
C ILE A 12 -3.32 -0.35 4.18
N ILE A 13 -3.06 -0.07 2.89
CA ILE A 13 -1.85 0.65 2.47
C ILE A 13 -1.83 2.06 3.07
N ALA A 14 -2.94 2.79 3.04
CA ALA A 14 -3.00 4.14 3.60
C ALA A 14 -2.74 4.15 5.10
N GLU A 15 -3.29 3.18 5.85
CA GLU A 15 -3.01 3.00 7.28
C GLU A 15 -1.54 2.64 7.54
N GLY A 16 -0.95 1.75 6.74
CA GLY A 16 0.46 1.39 6.85
C GLY A 16 1.41 2.55 6.55
N LEU A 17 1.10 3.36 5.54
CA LEU A 17 1.84 4.57 5.20
C LEU A 17 1.72 5.63 6.30
N GLU A 18 0.55 5.77 6.91
CA GLU A 18 0.31 6.69 8.04
C GLU A 18 1.09 6.26 9.28
N ALA A 19 1.11 4.95 9.60
CA ALA A 19 1.93 4.39 10.66
C ALA A 19 3.43 4.64 10.42
N GLY A 20 3.87 4.42 9.16
CA GLY A 20 5.22 4.70 8.64
C GLY A 20 5.63 6.17 8.57
N ALA A 21 4.80 7.10 9.06
CA ALA A 21 5.02 8.54 8.99
C ALA A 21 5.27 9.08 7.55
N VAL A 22 4.70 8.43 6.53
CA VAL A 22 4.84 8.81 5.13
C VAL A 22 3.90 9.98 4.82
N GLY A 23 4.42 11.20 4.91
CA GLY A 23 3.60 12.42 4.95
C GLY A 23 2.69 12.68 3.75
N ILE A 24 3.09 12.26 2.54
CA ILE A 24 2.33 12.56 1.30
C ILE A 24 0.91 11.96 1.32
N ILE A 25 0.70 10.83 2.01
CA ILE A 25 -0.63 10.20 2.11
C ILE A 25 -1.61 10.97 2.99
N ASN A 26 -1.12 11.92 3.80
CA ASN A 26 -1.93 12.74 4.70
C ASN A 26 -2.49 13.99 4.01
N GLU A 27 -2.00 14.31 2.81
CA GLU A 27 -2.58 15.36 2.00
C GLU A 27 -3.96 14.92 1.48
N ILE A 28 -5.01 15.69 1.79
CA ILE A 28 -6.41 15.33 1.49
C ILE A 28 -6.60 14.92 0.03
N ARG A 29 -6.08 15.72 -0.91
CA ARG A 29 -6.23 15.45 -2.36
C ARG A 29 -5.52 14.17 -2.78
N VAL A 30 -4.37 13.89 -2.18
CA VAL A 30 -3.58 12.68 -2.45
C VAL A 30 -4.35 11.46 -1.97
N ARG A 31 -4.85 11.53 -0.73
CA ARG A 31 -5.63 10.46 -0.11
C ARG A 31 -6.88 10.16 -0.93
N GLU A 32 -7.67 11.18 -1.26
CA GLU A 32 -8.88 11.04 -2.09
C GLU A 32 -8.56 10.42 -3.45
N ALA A 33 -7.51 10.91 -4.14
CA ALA A 33 -7.14 10.39 -5.45
C ALA A 33 -6.63 8.94 -5.38
N PHE A 34 -5.88 8.60 -4.34
CA PHE A 34 -5.40 7.24 -4.08
C PHE A 34 -6.56 6.28 -3.81
N PHE A 35 -7.52 6.63 -2.94
CA PHE A 35 -8.71 5.81 -2.68
C PHE A 35 -9.61 5.67 -3.91
N ALA A 36 -9.72 6.72 -4.74
CA ALA A 36 -10.47 6.67 -5.99
C ALA A 36 -9.74 5.89 -7.10
N GLY A 37 -8.48 5.51 -6.92
CA GLY A 37 -7.65 4.88 -7.96
C GLY A 37 -7.38 5.79 -9.16
N THR A 38 -7.53 7.10 -9.00
CA THR A 38 -7.40 8.10 -10.08
C THR A 38 -6.00 8.68 -10.19
N TRP A 39 -5.18 8.50 -9.15
CA TRP A 39 -3.78 8.85 -9.17
C TRP A 39 -2.93 7.68 -8.70
N ASP A 40 -1.96 7.33 -9.54
CA ASP A 40 -1.02 6.25 -9.27
C ASP A 40 0.32 6.82 -8.77
N ILE A 41 0.54 6.69 -7.46
CA ILE A 41 1.69 7.27 -6.76
C ILE A 41 2.90 6.36 -6.99
N ARG A 42 4.03 6.93 -7.41
CA ARG A 42 5.28 6.16 -7.52
C ARG A 42 5.80 5.80 -6.15
N ILE A 43 6.26 4.56 -5.97
CA ILE A 43 6.85 4.10 -4.70
C ILE A 43 8.06 4.97 -4.31
N ALA A 44 8.84 5.39 -5.30
CA ALA A 44 9.98 6.29 -5.10
C ALA A 44 9.60 7.70 -4.58
N ASP A 45 8.38 8.17 -4.85
CA ASP A 45 7.91 9.49 -4.40
C ASP A 45 7.41 9.47 -2.94
N LEU A 46 7.24 8.28 -2.35
CA LEU A 46 6.86 8.12 -0.96
C LEU A 46 8.03 8.37 0.01
N ASP A 47 9.27 8.40 -0.50
CA ASP A 47 10.51 8.61 0.28
C ASP A 47 10.57 7.77 1.57
N MET A 48 10.12 6.50 1.48
CA MET A 48 10.02 5.60 2.62
C MET A 48 11.41 5.16 3.08
N ASP A 49 11.74 5.45 4.33
CA ASP A 49 12.90 4.88 4.98
C ASP A 49 12.70 3.37 5.29
N SER A 50 13.72 2.74 5.86
CA SER A 50 13.65 1.31 6.20
C SER A 50 12.55 1.00 7.23
N LEU A 51 12.24 1.92 8.14
CA LEU A 51 11.23 1.71 9.16
C LEU A 51 9.83 1.81 8.55
N ALA A 52 9.57 2.85 7.76
CA ALA A 52 8.32 3.03 7.05
C ALA A 52 7.99 1.83 6.14
N ARG A 53 9.01 1.30 5.43
CA ARG A 53 8.85 0.08 4.65
C ARG A 53 8.50 -1.13 5.52
N MET A 54 9.18 -1.32 6.65
CA MET A 54 8.88 -2.43 7.57
C MET A 54 7.46 -2.34 8.15
N GLU A 55 7.02 -1.14 8.54
CA GLU A 55 5.68 -0.92 9.09
C GLU A 55 4.59 -1.13 8.04
N LEU A 56 4.79 -0.62 6.82
CA LEU A 56 3.87 -0.88 5.71
C LEU A 56 3.80 -2.38 5.39
N SER A 57 4.94 -3.08 5.33
CA SER A 57 4.93 -4.53 5.11
C SER A 57 4.15 -5.24 6.22
N MET A 58 4.40 -4.91 7.48
CA MET A 58 3.75 -5.55 8.61
C MET A 58 2.23 -5.30 8.62
N ALA A 59 1.79 -4.07 8.31
CA ALA A 59 0.38 -3.73 8.20
C ALA A 59 -0.32 -4.59 7.12
N ILE A 60 0.32 -4.74 5.96
CA ILE A 60 -0.17 -5.56 4.85
C ILE A 60 -0.22 -7.04 5.25
N GLU A 61 0.84 -7.58 5.85
CA GLU A 61 0.91 -9.00 6.24
C GLU A 61 -0.16 -9.34 7.30
N ILE A 62 -0.33 -8.47 8.30
CA ILE A 62 -1.33 -8.66 9.37
C ILE A 62 -2.76 -8.58 8.81
N ALA A 63 -3.05 -7.62 7.94
CA ALA A 63 -4.40 -7.39 7.46
C ALA A 63 -4.83 -8.39 6.37
N LEU A 64 -3.91 -8.80 5.49
CA LEU A 64 -4.23 -9.64 4.33
C LEU A 64 -3.74 -11.09 4.45
N GLY A 65 -2.90 -11.40 5.43
CA GLY A 65 -2.32 -12.74 5.59
C GLY A 65 -1.34 -13.14 4.48
N VAL A 66 -0.87 -12.18 3.69
CA VAL A 66 0.17 -12.38 2.66
C VAL A 66 1.55 -12.20 3.27
N SER A 67 2.58 -12.79 2.67
CA SER A 67 3.97 -12.45 3.01
C SER A 67 4.52 -11.42 2.02
N LEU A 68 5.11 -10.35 2.57
CA LEU A 68 5.69 -9.24 1.83
C LEU A 68 6.89 -8.69 2.62
N ALA A 69 8.09 -8.79 2.06
CA ALA A 69 9.28 -8.21 2.68
C ALA A 69 9.42 -6.71 2.37
N ALA A 70 10.07 -5.95 3.25
CA ALA A 70 10.38 -4.54 3.00
C ALA A 70 11.24 -4.30 1.73
N SER A 71 12.02 -5.29 1.29
CA SER A 71 12.77 -5.23 0.03
C SER A 71 11.91 -5.53 -1.21
N ASP A 72 10.71 -6.09 -1.04
CA ASP A 72 9.82 -6.36 -2.18
C ASP A 72 9.25 -5.06 -2.77
N PHE A 73 9.24 -3.94 -2.02
CA PHE A 73 8.81 -2.65 -2.55
C PHE A 73 9.65 -2.18 -3.75
N ASP A 74 10.90 -2.63 -3.87
CA ASP A 74 11.77 -2.29 -5.00
C ASP A 74 11.33 -2.97 -6.31
N ARG A 75 10.36 -3.90 -6.25
CA ARG A 75 9.81 -4.60 -7.42
C ARG A 75 8.63 -3.88 -8.06
N TYR A 76 8.08 -2.86 -7.41
CA TYR A 76 6.89 -2.13 -7.87
C TYR A 76 7.27 -0.69 -8.19
N ALA A 77 6.83 -0.19 -9.35
CA ALA A 77 7.02 1.20 -9.72
C ALA A 77 6.01 2.10 -8.99
N THR A 78 4.78 1.61 -8.79
CA THR A 78 3.67 2.40 -8.27
C THR A 78 2.85 1.66 -7.20
N LEU A 79 2.07 2.41 -6.41
CA LEU A 79 1.13 1.84 -5.45
C LEU A 79 -0.02 1.08 -6.13
N GLY A 80 -0.42 1.47 -7.35
CA GLY A 80 -1.42 0.75 -8.14
C GLY A 80 -0.98 -0.67 -8.47
N GLU A 81 0.26 -0.85 -8.91
CA GLU A 81 0.83 -2.19 -9.16
C GLU A 81 0.86 -3.05 -7.89
N LEU A 82 1.21 -2.44 -6.74
CA LEU A 82 1.16 -3.13 -5.45
C LEU A 82 -0.28 -3.53 -5.09
N VAL A 83 -1.26 -2.64 -5.28
CA VAL A 83 -2.68 -2.93 -5.02
C VAL A 83 -3.16 -4.10 -5.87
N ASP A 84 -2.91 -4.07 -7.17
CA ASP A 84 -3.35 -5.11 -8.09
C ASP A 84 -2.76 -6.48 -7.72
N MET A 85 -1.46 -6.51 -7.39
CA MET A 85 -0.76 -7.71 -6.93
C MET A 85 -1.36 -8.27 -5.63
N LEU A 86 -1.68 -7.41 -4.65
CA LEU A 86 -2.28 -7.83 -3.39
C LEU A 86 -3.70 -8.36 -3.57
N VAL A 87 -4.51 -7.71 -4.41
CA VAL A 87 -5.86 -8.17 -4.76
C VAL A 87 -5.80 -9.54 -5.43
N GLU A 88 -4.88 -9.75 -6.38
CA GLU A 88 -4.70 -11.05 -7.04
C GLU A 88 -4.29 -12.13 -6.04
N ARG A 89 -3.28 -11.88 -5.22
CA ARG A 89 -2.78 -12.85 -4.23
C ARG A 89 -3.80 -13.24 -3.17
N THR A 90 -4.62 -12.30 -2.72
CA THR A 90 -5.56 -12.54 -1.62
C THR A 90 -6.81 -13.31 -2.09
N ASN A 91 -7.12 -13.24 -3.38
CA ASN A 91 -8.29 -13.88 -3.97
C ASN A 91 -7.98 -15.21 -4.71
N ALA A 92 -6.71 -15.59 -4.81
CA ALA A 92 -6.25 -16.85 -5.38
C ALA A 92 -6.42 -18.03 -4.40
#